data_AF-A0A7K0ZNH2-F1
#
_entry.id   AF-A0A7K0ZNH2-F1
#
_cell.length_a   1.000
_cell.length_b   1.000
_cell.length_c   1.000
_cell.angle_alpha   90.00
_cell.angle_beta   90.00
_cell.angle_gamma   90.00
#
_symmetry.space_group_name_H-M   'P 1'
#
loop_
_entity.id
_entity.type
_entity.pdbx_description
1 polymer ?
#
loop_
_entity_poly.entity_id
_entity_poly.type
_entity_poly.pdbx_seq_one_letter_code
_entity_poly.pdbx_strand_id
1 'polypeptide(L)'
;MTIQKIRLNRAIVIDMAAAIADEEGIDAVTLSRIAVDAGVKQPALYRHVSGIEELWMLLSLRARDLLVVSLSAAIDQRSREDA
;
A
#
# COMPACT_ATOMS: atom_id res chain seq x y z
N MET A 1 -19.93 10.34 -13.27
CA MET A 1 -18.45 10.28 -13.31
C MET A 1 -18.05 8.95 -13.91
N THR A 2 -17.38 8.96 -15.05
CA THR A 2 -16.94 7.72 -15.72
C THR A 2 -15.75 7.16 -14.93
N ILE A 3 -15.89 5.97 -14.34
CA ILE A 3 -14.79 5.30 -13.64
C ILE A 3 -13.73 4.98 -14.69
N GLN A 4 -12.63 5.72 -14.68
CA GLN A 4 -11.50 5.45 -15.56
C GLN A 4 -10.84 4.15 -15.08
N LYS A 5 -10.82 3.15 -15.96
CA LYS A 5 -10.33 1.80 -15.64
C LYS A 5 -8.83 1.87 -15.33
N ILE A 6 -8.47 1.74 -14.07
CA ILE A 6 -7.06 1.75 -13.64
C ILE A 6 -6.36 0.55 -14.28
N ARG A 7 -5.20 0.78 -14.91
CA ARG A 7 -4.36 -0.32 -15.41
C ARG A 7 -3.69 -0.98 -14.23
N LEU A 8 -4.22 -2.12 -13.81
CA LEU A 8 -3.73 -2.87 -12.66
C LEU A 8 -2.27 -3.33 -12.85
N ASN A 9 -1.45 -3.11 -11.83
CA ASN A 9 -0.12 -3.68 -11.68
C ASN A 9 0.17 -3.88 -10.18
N ARG A 10 1.29 -4.55 -9.85
CA ARG A 10 1.64 -4.88 -8.46
C ARG A 10 1.80 -3.64 -7.57
N ALA A 11 2.43 -2.56 -8.07
CA ALA A 11 2.61 -1.34 -7.32
C ALA A 11 1.25 -0.68 -6.98
N ILE A 12 0.36 -0.59 -7.95
CA ILE A 12 -0.99 -0.04 -7.76
C ILE A 12 -1.79 -0.85 -6.73
N VAL A 13 -1.70 -2.19 -6.76
CA VAL A 13 -2.38 -3.03 -5.76
C VAL A 13 -1.87 -2.72 -4.34
N ILE A 14 -0.56 -2.53 -4.17
CA ILE A 14 0.04 -2.17 -2.88
C ILE A 14 -0.35 -0.75 -2.47
N ASP A 15 -0.37 0.21 -3.41
CA ASP A 15 -0.79 1.59 -3.14
C ASP A 15 -2.23 1.66 -2.66
N MET A 16 -3.14 0.92 -3.31
CA MET A 16 -4.55 0.85 -2.89
C MET A 16 -4.70 0.17 -1.54
N ALA A 17 -3.94 -0.90 -1.29
CA ALA A 17 -3.93 -1.55 0.02
C ALA A 17 -3.43 -0.62 1.13
N ALA A 18 -2.39 0.18 0.87
CA ALA A 18 -1.89 1.18 1.80
C ALA A 18 -2.94 2.26 2.08
N ALA A 19 -3.60 2.79 1.05
CA ALA A 19 -4.67 3.77 1.23
C ALA A 19 -5.82 3.23 2.10
N ILE A 20 -6.26 1.99 1.86
CA ILE A 20 -7.28 1.34 2.70
C ILE A 20 -6.78 1.20 4.15
N ALA A 21 -5.52 0.79 4.35
CA ALA A 21 -4.96 0.63 5.68
C ALA A 21 -4.87 1.97 6.44
N ASP A 22 -4.49 3.05 5.76
CA ASP A 22 -4.37 4.40 6.32
C ASP A 22 -5.75 4.99 6.67
N GLU A 23 -6.77 4.73 5.87
CA GLU A 23 -8.13 5.29 6.04
C GLU A 23 -9.01 4.47 7.00
N GLU A 24 -8.93 3.13 6.92
CA GLU A 24 -9.89 2.21 7.55
C GLU A 24 -9.22 1.19 8.48
N GLY A 25 -7.88 1.15 8.52
CA GLY A 25 -7.11 0.18 9.31
C GLY A 25 -6.81 -1.11 8.56
N ILE A 26 -5.87 -1.89 9.10
CA ILE A 26 -5.30 -3.05 8.41
C ILE A 26 -6.32 -4.17 8.15
N ASP A 27 -7.30 -4.35 9.03
CA ASP A 27 -8.32 -5.39 8.91
C ASP A 27 -9.27 -5.14 7.72
N ALA A 28 -9.36 -3.90 7.23
CA ALA A 28 -10.13 -3.56 6.03
C ALA A 28 -9.43 -3.98 4.73
N VAL A 29 -8.12 -4.26 4.78
CA VAL A 29 -7.32 -4.61 3.61
C VAL A 29 -7.65 -6.05 3.18
N THR A 30 -8.48 -6.16 2.15
CA THR A 30 -8.88 -7.43 1.54
C THR A 30 -8.79 -7.39 0.03
N LEU A 31 -8.54 -8.53 -0.62
CA LEU A 31 -8.51 -8.61 -2.09
C LEU A 31 -9.87 -8.24 -2.72
N SER A 32 -10.98 -8.53 -2.03
CA SER A 32 -12.31 -8.16 -2.51
C SER A 32 -12.50 -6.64 -2.49
N ARG A 33 -12.13 -5.97 -1.39
CA ARG A 33 -12.20 -4.51 -1.29
C ARG A 33 -11.35 -3.83 -2.36
N ILE A 34 -10.10 -4.25 -2.52
CA ILE A 34 -9.18 -3.70 -3.53
C ILE A 34 -9.75 -3.90 -4.95
N ALA A 35 -10.38 -5.04 -5.23
CA ALA A 35 -10.99 -5.28 -6.54
C ALA A 35 -12.15 -4.33 -6.82
N VAL A 36 -12.99 -4.07 -5.81
CA VAL A 36 -14.09 -3.10 -5.89
C VAL A 36 -13.55 -1.70 -6.19
N ASP A 37 -12.57 -1.24 -5.40
CA ASP A 37 -12.00 0.10 -5.55
C ASP A 37 -11.25 0.26 -6.89
N ALA A 38 -10.61 -0.81 -7.38
CA ALA A 38 -9.94 -0.81 -8.68
C ALA A 38 -10.90 -0.95 -9.88
N GLY A 39 -12.19 -1.22 -9.64
CA GLY A 39 -13.17 -1.45 -10.70
C GLY A 39 -12.90 -2.71 -11.54
N VAL A 40 -12.34 -3.75 -10.92
CA VAL A 40 -11.99 -5.03 -11.57
C VAL A 40 -12.64 -6.22 -10.86
N LYS A 41 -12.65 -7.37 -11.52
CA LYS A 41 -13.01 -8.63 -10.84
C LYS A 41 -11.83 -9.12 -10.00
N GLN A 42 -12.11 -9.69 -8.83
CA GLN A 42 -11.09 -10.21 -7.91
C GLN A 42 -10.03 -11.13 -8.57
N PRO A 43 -10.36 -12.02 -9.54
CA PRO A 43 -9.34 -12.84 -10.22
C PRO A 43 -8.26 -12.06 -10.97
N ALA A 44 -8.50 -10.78 -11.29
CA ALA A 44 -7.51 -9.92 -11.90
C ALA A 44 -6.32 -9.61 -10.98
N LEU A 45 -6.54 -9.59 -9.66
CA LEU A 45 -5.51 -9.31 -8.66
C LEU A 45 -4.49 -10.46 -8.55
N TYR A 46 -4.92 -11.71 -8.77
CA TYR A 46 -4.05 -12.89 -8.65
C TYR A 46 -2.88 -12.91 -9.65
N ARG A 47 -2.92 -12.06 -10.69
CA ARG A 47 -1.78 -11.87 -11.61
C ARG A 47 -0.68 -10.97 -11.05
N HIS A 48 -0.94 -10.30 -9.93
CA HIS A 48 -0.05 -9.30 -9.33
C HIS A 48 0.37 -9.66 -7.91
N VAL A 49 -0.48 -10.39 -7.18
CA VAL A 49 -0.22 -10.94 -5.85
C VAL A 49 -0.82 -12.34 -5.77
N SER A 50 -0.14 -13.29 -5.15
CA SER A 50 -0.57 -14.69 -5.00
C SER A 50 -1.68 -14.86 -3.97
N GLY A 51 -1.83 -13.93 -3.03
CA GLY A 51 -2.80 -14.00 -1.95
C GLY A 51 -2.77 -12.78 -1.05
N ILE A 52 -3.61 -12.81 -0.01
CA ILE A 52 -3.69 -11.72 0.97
C ILE A 52 -2.43 -11.68 1.84
N GLU A 53 -1.84 -12.83 2.12
CA GLU A 53 -0.61 -12.98 2.90
C GLU A 53 0.57 -12.32 2.19
N GLU A 54 0.73 -12.52 0.88
CA GLU A 54 1.76 -11.83 0.10
C GLU A 54 1.52 -10.32 0.10
N LEU A 55 0.27 -9.88 -0.05
CA LEU A 55 -0.05 -8.46 -0.03
C LEU A 55 0.31 -7.82 1.33
N TRP A 56 -0.01 -8.49 2.43
CA TRP A 56 0.35 -8.04 3.78
C TRP A 56 1.86 -7.96 3.99
N MET A 57 2.60 -8.96 3.50
CA MET A 57 4.07 -8.95 3.52
C MET A 57 4.62 -7.75 2.74
N LEU A 58 4.12 -7.50 1.53
CA LEU A 58 4.56 -6.37 0.69
C LEU A 58 4.24 -5.02 1.34
N LEU A 59 3.05 -4.90 1.93
CA LEU A 59 2.64 -3.70 2.65
C LEU A 59 3.53 -3.45 3.87
N SER A 60 3.88 -4.49 4.61
CA SER A 60 4.80 -4.42 5.75
C SER A 60 6.20 -3.98 5.33
N LEU A 61 6.72 -4.49 4.22
CA LEU A 61 8.01 -4.07 3.65
C LEU A 61 7.99 -2.59 3.28
N ARG A 62 6.92 -2.14 2.61
CA ARG A 62 6.75 -0.73 2.26
C ARG A 62 6.69 0.16 3.50
N ALA A 63 5.90 -0.21 4.51
CA ALA A 63 5.77 0.54 5.75
C ALA A 63 7.12 0.68 6.47
N ARG A 64 7.90 -0.42 6.52
CA ARG A 64 9.27 -0.41 7.06
C ARG A 64 10.16 0.58 6.30
N ASP A 65 10.15 0.56 4.98
CA ASP A 65 11.00 1.43 4.17
C ASP A 65 10.63 2.92 4.38
N LEU A 66 9.33 3.24 4.48
CA LEU A 66 8.86 4.58 4.83
C LEU A 66 9.28 5.02 6.24
N LEU A 67 9.23 4.10 7.20
CA LEU A 67 9.65 4.35 8.57
C LEU A 67 11.16 4.65 8.64
N VAL A 68 11.99 3.89 7.92
CA VAL A 68 13.44 4.11 7.84
C VAL A 68 13.75 5.50 7.27
N VAL A 69 13.08 5.90 6.19
CA VAL A 69 13.25 7.23 5.57
C VAL A 69 12.87 8.33 6.56
N SER A 70 11.70 8.20 7.20
CA SER A 70 11.18 9.20 8.13
C SER A 70 12.08 9.35 9.37
N LEU A 71 12.55 8.23 9.93
CA LEU A 71 13.43 8.22 11.08
C LEU A 71 14.81 8.81 10.75
N SER A 72 15.38 8.47 9.59
CA SER A 72 16.67 9.02 9.15
C SER A 72 16.61 10.54 9.01
N ALA A 73 15.55 11.06 8.37
CA ALA A 73 15.34 12.50 8.25
C ALA A 73 15.21 13.20 9.61
N ALA A 74 14.49 12.59 10.55
CA ALA A 74 14.31 13.13 11.90
C ALA A 74 15.61 13.14 12.73
N ILE A 75 16.48 12.15 12.55
CA ILE A 75 17.80 12.09 13.18
C ILE A 75 18.73 13.18 12.61
N ASP A 76 18.73 13.33 11.28
CA ASP A 76 19.57 14.32 10.59
C ASP A 76 19.17 15.76 10.92
N GLN A 77 17.88 16.04 11.11
CA GLN A 77 17.40 17.35 11.51
C GLN A 77 17.86 17.72 12.93
N ARG A 78 17.76 16.78 13.88
CA ARG A 78 18.18 17.02 15.28
C ARG A 78 19.67 17.31 15.40
N SER A 79 20.49 16.57 14.66
CA SER A 79 21.94 16.82 14.59
C SER A 79 22.31 18.21 14.07
N ARG A 80 21.43 18.84 13.26
CA ARG A 80 21.60 20.22 12.78
C ARG A 80 21.09 21.28 13.77
N GLU A 81 20.12 20.94 14.60
CA GLU A 81 19.58 21.84 15.63
C GLU A 81 20.50 21.92 16.86
N ASP A 82 21.25 20.85 17.14
CA ASP A 82 22.21 20.76 18.26
C ASP A 82 23.62 21.33 17.94
N ALA A 83 23.88 21.76 16.70
CA ALA A 83 25.18 22.24 16.20
C ALA A 83 25.20 23.76 15.96
#